data_AF-A0AAU0UQ47-F1
#
_entry.id   AF-A0AAU0UQ47-F1
#
_cell.length_a   1.000
_cell.length_b   1.000
_cell.length_c   1.000
_cell.angle_alpha   90.00
_cell.angle_beta   90.00
_cell.angle_gamma   90.00
#
_symmetry.space_group_name_H-M   'P 1'
#
loop_
_entity.id
_entity.type
_entity.pdbx_description
1 polymer ?
#
loop_
_entity_poly.entity_id
_entity_poly.type
_entity_poly.pdbx_seq_one_letter_code
_entity_poly.pdbx_strand_id
1 'polypeptide(L)'
;MDVTRELWVKVLEYPLVQYIPLNRRNLIKINAGLPMSLRGKPNIRLITNKADLITSYFPASIDKSEIINQVDFHEKLLIMALNYDVEGLMYRTITISAVGKPTTGMYYLFNVDRHFFYRRKVFFQCFDMGGKEIPMPHTVFKVPLVSKRLKFDHS
;
A
#
# COMPACT_ATOMS: atom_id res chain seq x y z
N MET A 1 48.28 33.14 -1.51
CA MET A 1 47.50 31.92 -1.80
C MET A 1 46.31 31.95 -0.87
N ASP A 2 45.12 32.26 -1.38
CA ASP A 2 43.88 31.81 -0.77
C ASP A 2 42.79 31.89 -1.84
N VAL A 3 42.21 30.74 -2.20
CA VAL A 3 41.15 30.65 -3.21
C VAL A 3 39.92 30.14 -2.48
N THR A 4 39.19 31.06 -1.87
CA THR A 4 37.84 30.80 -1.35
C THR A 4 36.91 30.53 -2.53
N ARG A 5 36.72 29.25 -2.85
CA ARG A 5 35.67 28.81 -3.78
C ARG A 5 34.32 28.98 -3.10
N GLU A 6 33.56 29.97 -3.52
CA GLU A 6 32.14 30.08 -3.17
C GLU A 6 31.39 28.88 -3.76
N LEU A 7 30.99 27.96 -2.88
CA LEU A 7 30.19 26.80 -3.24
C LEU A 7 28.72 27.24 -3.26
N TRP A 8 28.23 27.60 -4.43
CA TRP A 8 26.82 27.88 -4.66
C TRP A 8 26.03 26.56 -4.58
N VAL A 9 25.61 26.17 -3.37
CA VAL A 9 24.66 25.08 -3.19
C VAL A 9 23.27 25.64 -3.46
N LYS A 10 22.74 25.38 -4.66
CA LYS A 10 21.33 25.63 -4.98
C LYS A 10 20.48 24.70 -4.11
N VAL A 11 20.08 25.17 -2.94
CA VAL A 11 19.13 24.50 -2.07
C VAL A 11 17.84 24.34 -2.87
N LEU A 12 17.48 23.11 -3.22
CA LEU A 12 16.18 22.84 -3.84
C LEU A 12 15.11 23.35 -2.85
N GLU A 13 14.27 24.29 -3.28
CA GLU A 13 13.22 24.91 -2.46
C GLU A 13 12.21 23.90 -1.88
N TYR A 14 12.22 22.67 -2.41
CA TYR A 14 11.38 21.56 -1.96
C TYR A 14 12.24 20.31 -1.77
N PRO A 15 12.01 19.53 -0.70
CA PRO A 15 12.74 18.28 -0.51
C PRO A 15 12.50 17.35 -1.70
N LEU A 16 13.55 16.64 -2.13
CA LEU A 16 13.42 15.53 -3.07
C LEU A 16 12.35 14.57 -2.53
N VAL A 17 11.21 14.48 -3.20
CA VAL A 17 10.16 13.51 -2.83
C VAL A 17 10.65 12.13 -3.25
N GLN A 18 11.38 11.49 -2.34
CA GLN A 18 11.94 10.16 -2.48
C GLN A 18 10.82 9.10 -2.43
N TYR A 19 11.06 7.98 -3.13
CA TYR A 19 10.23 6.80 -2.97
C TYR A 19 10.47 6.19 -1.60
N ILE A 20 9.38 5.90 -0.88
CA ILE A 20 9.41 5.26 0.42
C ILE A 20 9.09 3.78 0.21
N PRO A 21 10.03 2.85 0.46
CA PRO A 21 9.72 1.43 0.41
C PRO A 21 8.74 1.09 1.53
N LEU A 22 7.63 0.43 1.16
CA LEU A 22 6.64 0.00 2.13
C LEU A 22 6.93 -1.43 2.56
N ASN A 23 7.33 -1.60 3.82
CA ASN A 23 7.43 -2.92 4.42
C ASN A 23 6.04 -3.53 4.55
N ARG A 24 5.91 -4.78 4.10
CA ARG A 24 4.66 -5.53 4.18
C ARG A 24 4.78 -6.73 5.10
N ARG A 25 3.74 -6.99 5.89
CA ARG A 25 3.57 -8.26 6.61
C ARG A 25 2.49 -9.07 5.92
N ASN A 26 2.88 -10.25 5.44
CA ASN A 26 1.97 -11.18 4.78
C ASN A 26 0.98 -11.73 5.81
N LEU A 27 -0.31 -11.69 5.46
CA LEU A 27 -1.36 -12.31 6.26
C LEU A 27 -1.84 -13.57 5.55
N ILE A 28 -2.23 -13.44 4.28
CA ILE A 28 -2.74 -14.56 3.50
C ILE A 28 -2.22 -14.47 2.07
N LYS A 29 -1.68 -15.56 1.54
CA LYS A 29 -1.27 -15.66 0.14
C LYS A 29 -1.69 -17.03 -0.40
N ILE A 30 -2.81 -17.09 -1.12
CA ILE A 30 -3.38 -18.35 -1.60
C ILE A 30 -3.86 -18.25 -3.04
N ASN A 31 -3.90 -19.38 -3.73
CA ASN A 31 -4.68 -19.52 -4.96
C ASN A 31 -6.10 -19.94 -4.57
N ALA A 32 -7.00 -18.95 -4.48
CA ALA A 32 -8.34 -19.16 -3.94
C ALA A 32 -9.37 -19.59 -4.99
N GLY A 33 -8.98 -19.65 -6.27
CA GLY A 33 -9.92 -19.92 -7.35
C GLY A 33 -11.07 -18.91 -7.40
N LEU A 34 -10.75 -17.61 -7.37
CA LEU A 34 -11.70 -16.47 -7.34
C LEU A 34 -12.96 -16.66 -8.21
N PRO A 35 -14.12 -16.08 -7.88
CA PRO A 35 -15.30 -16.15 -8.74
C PRO A 35 -15.01 -15.56 -10.12
N MET A 36 -15.73 -16.02 -11.15
CA MET A 36 -15.47 -15.64 -12.55
C MET A 36 -15.50 -14.12 -12.76
N SER A 37 -16.36 -13.40 -12.04
CA SER A 37 -16.45 -11.94 -12.05
C SER A 37 -15.19 -11.22 -11.57
N LEU A 38 -14.37 -11.88 -10.76
CA LEU A 38 -13.12 -11.36 -10.22
C LEU A 38 -11.88 -12.01 -10.84
N ARG A 39 -12.02 -12.99 -11.73
CA ARG A 39 -10.90 -13.59 -12.46
C ARG A 39 -10.50 -12.69 -13.64
N GLY A 40 -9.20 -12.63 -13.93
CA GLY A 40 -8.68 -12.04 -15.15
C GLY A 40 -7.77 -10.85 -14.89
N LYS A 41 -8.32 -9.69 -14.54
CA LYS A 41 -7.53 -8.46 -14.41
C LYS A 41 -6.95 -8.30 -12.99
N PRO A 42 -5.66 -7.92 -12.87
CA PRO A 42 -5.07 -7.44 -11.62
C PRO A 42 -5.92 -6.34 -10.99
N ASN A 43 -6.15 -6.45 -9.69
CA ASN A 43 -6.89 -5.45 -8.93
C ASN A 43 -6.28 -5.35 -7.53
N ILE A 44 -5.99 -4.12 -7.08
CA ILE A 44 -5.53 -3.85 -5.73
C ILE A 44 -6.52 -2.91 -5.06
N ARG A 45 -6.93 -3.29 -3.84
CA ARG A 45 -7.83 -2.51 -2.99
C ARG A 45 -7.19 -2.23 -1.65
N LEU A 46 -7.35 -0.99 -1.19
CA LEU A 46 -7.04 -0.61 0.19
C LEU A 46 -8.23 -0.89 1.09
N ILE A 47 -7.97 -1.45 2.27
CA ILE A 47 -8.93 -1.66 3.34
C ILE A 47 -8.45 -0.86 4.56
N THR A 48 -9.24 0.13 4.96
CA THR A 48 -8.78 1.15 5.92
C THR A 48 -9.29 0.99 7.34
N ASN A 49 -10.34 0.19 7.55
CA ASN A 49 -10.94 -0.02 8.86
C ASN A 49 -11.71 -1.35 8.87
N LYS A 50 -12.20 -1.72 10.06
CA LYS A 50 -12.95 -2.97 10.27
C LYS A 50 -14.23 -3.05 9.41
N ALA A 51 -14.97 -1.94 9.25
CA ALA A 51 -16.19 -1.93 8.45
C ALA A 51 -15.92 -2.18 6.95
N ASP A 52 -14.85 -1.58 6.42
CA ASP A 52 -14.39 -1.80 5.04
C ASP A 52 -13.93 -3.26 4.83
N LEU A 53 -13.29 -3.87 5.84
CA LEU A 53 -12.94 -5.30 5.80
C LEU A 53 -14.18 -6.19 5.73
N ILE A 54 -15.19 -5.90 6.57
CA ILE A 54 -16.44 -6.69 6.61
C ILE A 54 -17.14 -6.68 5.25
N THR A 55 -17.17 -5.53 4.58
CA THR A 55 -17.81 -5.39 3.25
C THR A 55 -16.94 -5.86 2.08
N SER A 56 -15.65 -6.08 2.29
CA SER A 56 -14.75 -6.56 1.25
C SER A 56 -14.97 -8.03 0.91
N TYR A 57 -14.66 -8.41 -0.33
CA TYR A 57 -14.71 -9.80 -0.77
C TYR A 57 -13.60 -10.62 -0.09
N PHE A 58 -13.96 -11.80 0.41
CA PHE A 58 -13.02 -12.79 0.92
C PHE A 58 -13.43 -14.17 0.37
N PRO A 59 -12.47 -14.99 -0.08
CA PRO A 59 -12.70 -16.40 -0.34
C PRO A 59 -13.36 -17.11 0.83
N ALA A 60 -14.23 -18.08 0.55
CA ALA A 60 -14.97 -18.83 1.58
C ALA A 60 -14.06 -19.60 2.56
N SER A 61 -12.82 -19.89 2.15
CA SER A 61 -11.81 -20.55 2.97
C SER A 61 -11.12 -19.63 3.99
N ILE A 62 -11.40 -18.32 3.98
CA ILE A 62 -10.76 -17.36 4.87
C ILE A 62 -11.78 -16.85 5.89
N ASP A 63 -11.47 -17.06 7.17
CA ASP A 63 -12.21 -16.44 8.26
C ASP A 63 -11.77 -14.98 8.46
N LYS A 64 -12.72 -14.05 8.28
CA LYS A 64 -12.50 -12.63 8.50
C LYS A 64 -12.23 -12.30 9.96
N SER A 65 -12.78 -13.07 10.90
CA SER A 65 -12.67 -12.84 12.34
C SER A 65 -11.21 -12.92 12.79
N GLU A 66 -10.46 -13.87 12.23
CA GLU A 66 -9.04 -14.05 12.49
C GLU A 66 -8.22 -12.83 12.08
N ILE A 67 -8.51 -12.26 10.89
CA ILE A 67 -7.83 -11.07 10.38
C ILE A 67 -8.14 -9.83 11.22
N ILE A 68 -9.39 -9.67 11.67
CA ILE A 68 -9.78 -8.56 12.55
C ILE A 68 -8.98 -8.58 13.86
N ASN A 69 -8.67 -9.77 14.37
CA ASN A 69 -7.93 -9.94 15.62
C ASN A 69 -6.41 -9.78 15.44
N GLN A 70 -5.88 -10.00 14.24
CA GLN A 70 -4.45 -9.88 13.96
C GLN A 70 -3.99 -8.45 13.60
N VAL A 71 -4.92 -7.56 13.25
CA VAL A 71 -4.59 -6.26 12.64
C VAL A 71 -5.06 -5.10 13.51
N ASP A 72 -4.11 -4.29 13.96
CA ASP A 72 -4.41 -2.97 14.52
C ASP A 72 -4.67 -1.96 13.40
N PHE A 73 -5.94 -1.62 13.18
CA PHE A 73 -6.36 -0.67 12.17
C PHE A 73 -6.03 0.79 12.51
N HIS A 74 -5.51 1.10 13.70
CA HIS A 74 -4.96 2.43 13.98
C HIS A 74 -3.57 2.57 13.36
N GLU A 75 -2.74 1.54 13.48
CA GLU A 75 -1.35 1.58 13.05
C GLU A 75 -1.13 1.01 11.64
N LYS A 76 -2.03 0.15 11.17
CA LYS A 76 -1.89 -0.58 9.91
C LYS A 76 -2.97 -0.24 8.89
N LEU A 77 -2.63 -0.45 7.64
CA LEU A 77 -3.55 -0.51 6.50
C LEU A 77 -3.46 -1.89 5.89
N LEU A 78 -4.61 -2.41 5.45
CA LEU A 78 -4.66 -3.66 4.73
C LEU A 78 -4.72 -3.40 3.23
N ILE A 79 -3.98 -4.20 2.48
CA ILE A 79 -3.99 -4.17 1.02
C ILE A 79 -4.35 -5.56 0.53
N MET A 80 -5.40 -5.62 -0.27
CA MET A 80 -5.89 -6.82 -0.93
C MET A 80 -5.54 -6.75 -2.41
N ALA A 81 -4.71 -7.67 -2.87
CA ALA A 81 -4.38 -7.86 -4.27
C ALA A 81 -5.05 -9.12 -4.82
N LEU A 82 -5.75 -8.95 -5.94
CA LEU A 82 -6.43 -10.00 -6.69
C LEU A 82 -5.75 -10.15 -8.06
N ASN A 83 -5.55 -11.41 -8.49
CA ASN A 83 -4.87 -11.76 -9.73
C ASN A 83 -3.45 -11.16 -9.88
N TYR A 84 -2.78 -10.84 -8.78
CA TYR A 84 -1.49 -10.15 -8.80
C TYR A 84 -0.64 -10.51 -7.58
N ASP A 85 0.54 -11.08 -7.84
CA ASP A 85 1.53 -11.38 -6.81
C ASP A 85 2.43 -10.16 -6.60
N VAL A 86 2.25 -9.48 -5.47
CA VAL A 86 3.03 -8.29 -5.13
C VAL A 86 4.39 -8.70 -4.58
N GLU A 87 5.45 -8.34 -5.30
CA GLU A 87 6.84 -8.56 -4.89
C GLU A 87 7.45 -7.33 -4.21
N GLY A 88 7.03 -6.12 -4.59
CA GLY A 88 7.53 -4.86 -4.04
C GLY A 88 6.47 -3.77 -3.96
N LEU A 89 6.64 -2.84 -3.02
CA LEU A 89 5.77 -1.68 -2.86
C LEU A 89 6.59 -0.43 -2.56
N MET A 90 6.29 0.63 -3.29
CA MET A 90 6.89 1.94 -3.12
C MET A 90 5.79 2.99 -3.02
N TYR A 91 5.94 3.94 -2.09
CA TYR A 91 5.01 5.05 -1.93
C TYR A 91 5.67 6.37 -2.28
N ARG A 92 4.98 7.19 -3.07
CA ARG A 92 5.42 8.54 -3.44
C ARG A 92 4.21 9.46 -3.59
N THR A 93 4.17 10.54 -2.82
CA THR A 93 3.10 11.55 -2.85
C THR A 93 1.70 10.97 -2.54
N ILE A 94 0.99 10.50 -3.55
CA ILE A 94 -0.35 9.87 -3.44
C ILE A 94 -0.39 8.54 -4.20
N THR A 95 0.74 8.07 -4.69
CA THR A 95 0.84 6.89 -5.55
C THR A 95 1.53 5.77 -4.79
N ILE A 96 0.95 4.59 -4.83
CA ILE A 96 1.57 3.35 -4.38
C ILE A 96 1.89 2.54 -5.63
N SER A 97 3.18 2.42 -5.95
CA SER A 97 3.66 1.57 -7.03
C SER A 97 3.88 0.16 -6.49
N ALA A 98 3.09 -0.79 -6.97
CA ALA A 98 3.26 -2.21 -6.72
C ALA A 98 4.05 -2.83 -7.87
N VAL A 99 5.08 -3.61 -7.56
CA VAL A 99 5.88 -4.37 -8.53
C VAL A 99 5.64 -5.84 -8.26
N GLY A 100 5.48 -6.64 -9.31
CA GLY A 100 5.03 -8.02 -9.14
C GLY A 100 4.65 -8.71 -10.43
N LYS A 101 3.87 -9.78 -10.33
CA LYS A 101 3.49 -10.63 -11.46
C LYS A 101 1.99 -10.90 -11.50
N PRO A 102 1.30 -10.67 -12.64
CA PRO A 102 -0.08 -11.12 -12.82
C PRO A 102 -0.17 -12.64 -12.58
N THR A 103 -1.03 -13.05 -11.65
CA THR A 103 -1.20 -14.45 -11.27
C THR A 103 -2.68 -14.74 -11.11
N THR A 104 -3.32 -15.30 -12.12
CA THR A 104 -4.78 -15.52 -12.15
C THR A 104 -5.26 -16.39 -10.98
N GLY A 105 -6.35 -15.98 -10.34
CA GLY A 105 -6.97 -16.71 -9.22
C GLY A 105 -6.30 -16.48 -7.86
N MET A 106 -5.21 -15.72 -7.84
CA MET A 106 -4.50 -15.37 -6.63
C MET A 106 -5.27 -14.39 -5.77
N TYR A 107 -5.31 -14.68 -4.47
CA TYR A 107 -5.74 -13.78 -3.41
C TYR A 107 -4.56 -13.52 -2.48
N TYR A 108 -4.18 -12.26 -2.35
CA TYR A 108 -3.08 -11.85 -1.49
C TYR A 108 -3.53 -10.71 -0.58
N LEU A 109 -3.51 -10.96 0.72
CA LEU A 109 -3.77 -9.98 1.77
C LEU A 109 -2.51 -9.78 2.61
N PHE A 110 -2.12 -8.53 2.76
CA PHE A 110 -1.01 -8.13 3.61
C PHE A 110 -1.28 -6.76 4.22
N ASN A 111 -0.55 -6.42 5.27
CA ASN A 111 -0.62 -5.10 5.87
C ASN A 111 0.67 -4.30 5.64
N VAL A 112 0.51 -2.98 5.66
CA VAL A 112 1.58 -1.98 5.64
C VAL A 112 1.36 -0.97 6.76
N ASP A 113 2.44 -0.32 7.15
CA ASP A 113 2.41 0.74 8.17
C ASP A 113 1.68 2.00 7.71
N ARG A 114 0.70 2.45 8.51
CA ARG A 114 -0.10 3.64 8.19
C ARG A 114 0.70 4.94 8.29
N HIS A 115 1.72 4.98 9.14
CA HIS A 115 2.48 6.20 9.42
C HIS A 115 3.24 6.75 8.20
N PHE A 116 3.47 5.94 7.17
CA PHE A 116 4.06 6.41 5.91
C PHE A 116 3.10 7.29 5.09
N PHE A 117 1.79 7.16 5.30
CA PHE A 117 0.77 7.83 4.48
C PHE A 117 0.39 9.19 5.07
N TYR A 118 1.10 10.23 4.67
CA TYR A 118 0.84 11.61 5.09
C TYR A 118 -0.27 12.31 4.29
N ARG A 119 -0.69 11.74 3.15
CA ARG A 119 -1.81 12.23 2.34
C ARG A 119 -3.08 11.43 2.62
N ARG A 120 -4.22 12.12 2.56
CA ARG A 120 -5.56 11.53 2.78
C ARG A 120 -6.08 10.68 1.63
N LYS A 121 -5.36 10.62 0.50
CA LYS A 121 -5.78 9.91 -0.70
C LYS A 121 -4.59 9.18 -1.29
N VAL A 122 -4.82 7.95 -1.73
CA VAL A 122 -3.84 7.16 -2.48
C VAL A 122 -4.48 6.45 -3.65
N PHE A 123 -3.70 6.14 -4.67
CA PHE A 123 -4.08 5.21 -5.72
C PHE A 123 -2.92 4.26 -6.02
N PHE A 124 -3.23 3.13 -6.64
CA PHE A 124 -2.23 2.12 -6.97
C PHE A 124 -1.88 2.18 -8.45
N GLN A 125 -0.61 1.88 -8.74
CA GLN A 125 -0.11 1.52 -10.06
C GLN A 125 0.59 0.18 -9.94
N CYS A 126 0.38 -0.71 -10.90
CA CYS A 126 1.02 -2.02 -10.93
C CYS A 126 2.04 -2.07 -12.06
N PHE A 127 3.19 -2.68 -11.80
CA PHE A 127 4.25 -2.88 -12.78
C PHE A 127 4.68 -4.35 -12.77
N ASP A 128 5.08 -4.88 -13.93
CA ASP A 128 5.80 -6.15 -13.96
C ASP A 128 7.26 -5.98 -13.47
N MET A 129 7.98 -7.09 -13.36
CA MET A 129 9.39 -7.06 -12.97
C MET A 129 10.31 -6.34 -13.97
N GLY A 130 9.85 -6.12 -15.20
CA GLY A 130 10.55 -5.34 -16.23
C GLY A 130 10.21 -3.84 -16.19
N GLY A 131 9.37 -3.40 -15.25
CA GLY A 131 8.94 -2.00 -15.14
C GLY A 131 7.83 -1.60 -16.12
N LYS A 132 7.22 -2.55 -16.84
CA LYS A 132 6.07 -2.27 -17.69
C LYS A 132 4.81 -2.14 -16.85
N GLU A 133 4.06 -1.06 -17.06
CA GLU A 133 2.79 -0.85 -16.37
C GLU A 133 1.75 -1.91 -16.76
N ILE A 134 1.06 -2.43 -15.75
CA ILE A 134 0.00 -3.41 -15.88
C ILE A 134 -1.33 -2.68 -15.71
N PRO A 135 -2.21 -2.70 -16.72
CA PRO A 135 -3.50 -2.03 -16.64
C PRO A 135 -4.34 -2.54 -15.47
N MET A 136 -4.79 -1.62 -14.63
CA MET A 136 -5.67 -1.91 -13.50
C MET A 136 -6.77 -0.83 -13.37
N PRO A 137 -7.90 -1.13 -12.70
CA PRO A 137 -8.90 -0.12 -12.41
C PRO A 137 -8.30 1.03 -11.58
N HIS A 138 -8.37 2.26 -12.11
CA HIS A 138 -7.87 3.43 -11.40
C HIS A 138 -8.84 3.82 -10.28
N THR A 139 -8.52 3.45 -9.04
CA THR A 139 -9.34 3.74 -7.87
C THR A 139 -8.55 4.60 -6.89
N VAL A 140 -9.17 5.69 -6.43
CA VAL A 140 -8.61 6.56 -5.39
C VAL A 140 -9.21 6.18 -4.04
N PHE A 141 -8.35 5.74 -3.12
CA PHE A 141 -8.70 5.33 -1.78
C PHE A 141 -8.47 6.47 -0.79
N LYS A 142 -9.39 6.66 0.16
CA LYS A 142 -9.21 7.63 1.25
C LYS A 142 -8.45 6.97 2.39
N VAL A 143 -7.38 7.58 2.85
CA VAL A 143 -6.62 7.15 4.03
C VAL A 143 -6.96 8.08 5.20
N PRO A 144 -7.63 7.58 6.26
CA PRO A 144 -7.86 8.37 7.45
C PRO A 144 -6.51 8.72 8.10
N LEU A 145 -6.29 10.02 8.38
CA LEU A 145 -5.12 10.43 9.15
C LEU A 145 -5.27 9.95 10.59
N VAL A 146 -4.23 9.34 11.12
CA VAL A 146 -4.15 9.09 12.56
C VAL A 146 -3.80 10.41 13.22
N SER A 147 -4.69 10.94 14.07
CA SER A 147 -4.31 12.05 14.94
C SER A 147 -3.27 11.53 15.92
N LYS A 148 -2.00 11.83 15.69
CA LYS A 148 -1.01 11.71 16.76
C LYS A 148 -1.43 12.69 17.84
N ARG A 149 -2.05 12.20 18.93
CA ARG A 149 -1.95 12.91 20.21
C ARG A 149 -0.48 12.79 20.60
N LEU A 150 0.31 13.81 20.26
CA LEU A 150 1.62 14.00 20.86
C LEU A 150 1.38 14.19 22.36
N LYS A 151 1.49 13.11 23.14
CA LYS A 151 1.67 13.22 24.58
C LYS A 151 3.09 13.75 24.78
N PHE A 152 3.22 15.08 24.89
CA PHE A 152 4.36 15.67 25.55
C PHE A 152 4.12 15.48 27.05
N ASP A 153 4.52 14.32 27.58
CA ASP A 153 4.67 14.16 29.02
C ASP A 153 5.91 14.97 29.42
N HIS A 154 5.67 16.22 29.82
CA HIS A 154 6.59 16.95 30.68
C HIS A 154 6.32 16.46 32.10
N SER A 155 7.13 15.52 32.58
CA SER A 155 7.24 15.13 33.98
C SER A 155 8.70 15.17 34.37
#